data_AF-A0A822FEQ6-F1
#
_entry.id   AF-A0A822FEQ6-F1
#
_cell.length_a   1.000
_cell.length_b   1.000
_cell.length_c   1.000
_cell.angle_alpha   90.00
_cell.angle_beta   90.00
_cell.angle_gamma   90.00
#
_symmetry.space_group_name_H-M   'P 1'
#
loop_
_entity.id
_entity.type
_entity.pdbx_description
1 polymer ?
#
loop_
_entity_poly.entity_id
_entity_poly.type
_entity_poly.pdbx_seq_one_letter_code
_entity_poly.pdbx_strand_id
1 'polypeptide(L)'
;IVSVFSWRSIGHSLVARLAQSQLDSSTNNWIQNYIPRNLSGDLSAIATWPDIILYPMTNPLDYENWQWSLELHYINTPDWSCEYISSRDCVNNRCVEGALKNYSQRLIDNNYDYVQR
;
A
#
# COMPACT_ATOMS: atom_id res chain seq x y z
N ILE A 1 -7.22 21.57 -18.02
CA ILE A 1 -7.05 20.22 -17.40
C ILE A 1 -6.01 20.39 -16.30
N VAL A 2 -6.43 20.31 -15.04
CA VAL A 2 -5.48 20.29 -13.91
C VAL A 2 -5.00 18.85 -13.78
N SER A 3 -3.74 18.57 -14.05
CA SER A 3 -3.16 17.26 -13.76
C SER A 3 -2.66 17.24 -12.33
N VAL A 4 -3.25 16.40 -11.48
CA VAL A 4 -2.65 16.05 -10.19
C VAL A 4 -1.59 14.99 -10.46
N PHE A 5 -0.35 15.24 -10.06
CA PHE A 5 0.72 14.24 -10.15
C PHE A 5 0.62 13.31 -8.93
N SER A 6 0.08 12.11 -9.13
CA SER A 6 0.20 11.03 -8.13
C SER A 6 1.66 10.63 -7.93
N TRP A 7 1.96 9.92 -6.84
CA TRP A 7 3.33 9.56 -6.44
C TRP A 7 4.11 8.80 -7.52
N ARG A 8 3.45 7.89 -8.26
CA ARG A 8 4.09 6.95 -9.21
C ARG A 8 5.27 6.21 -8.56
N SER A 9 6.04 5.48 -9.36
CA SER A 9 7.17 4.67 -8.89
C SER A 9 8.16 5.46 -8.03
N ILE A 10 8.61 6.63 -8.49
CA ILE A 10 9.61 7.45 -7.78
C ILE A 10 9.09 7.94 -6.43
N GLY A 11 7.85 8.42 -6.36
CA GLY A 11 7.27 8.92 -5.12
C GLY A 11 7.10 7.82 -4.08
N HIS A 12 6.57 6.66 -4.48
CA HIS A 12 6.42 5.51 -3.58
C HIS A 12 7.76 5.03 -3.02
N SER A 13 8.77 4.84 -3.89
CA SER A 13 10.10 4.42 -3.44
C SER A 13 10.78 5.45 -2.54
N LEU A 14 10.62 6.75 -2.81
CA LEU A 14 11.19 7.81 -1.97
C LEU A 14 10.57 7.81 -0.56
N VAL A 15 9.24 7.73 -0.47
CA VAL A 15 8.53 7.69 0.82
C VAL A 15 8.94 6.45 1.62
N ALA A 16 8.98 5.27 0.98
CA ALA A 16 9.41 4.03 1.62
C ALA A 16 10.85 4.10 2.13
N ARG A 17 11.77 4.69 1.36
CA ARG A 17 13.16 4.86 1.77
C ARG A 17 13.30 5.80 2.97
N LEU A 18 12.58 6.93 2.96
CA LEU A 18 12.56 7.88 4.07
C LEU A 18 11.95 7.26 5.33
N ALA A 19 10.87 6.48 5.20
CA ALA A 19 10.27 5.75 6.30
C ALA A 19 11.26 4.75 6.89
N GLN A 20 11.89 3.91 6.06
CA GLN A 20 12.85 2.91 6.51
C GLN A 20 14.04 3.52 7.26
N SER A 21 14.52 4.70 6.84
CA SER A 21 15.61 5.41 7.52
C SER A 21 15.28 5.90 8.93
N GLN A 22 13.99 5.94 9.29
CA GLN A 22 13.50 6.40 10.59
C GLN A 22 13.08 5.24 11.52
N LEU A 23 13.15 4.00 11.04
CA LEU A 23 12.80 2.82 11.83
C LEU A 23 13.88 2.48 12.85
N ASP A 24 13.46 1.98 14.01
CA ASP A 24 14.39 1.39 14.97
C ASP A 24 15.03 0.10 14.44
N SER A 25 16.07 -0.36 15.13
CA SER A 25 16.83 -1.55 14.72
C SER A 25 15.97 -2.82 14.74
N SER A 26 15.06 -2.97 15.71
CA SER A 26 14.13 -4.11 15.79
C SER A 26 13.22 -4.19 14.57
N THR A 27 12.63 -3.07 14.15
CA THR A 27 11.70 -3.01 13.03
C THR A 27 12.44 -3.20 11.72
N ASN A 28 13.63 -2.62 11.56
CA ASN A 28 14.48 -2.87 10.40
C ASN A 28 14.86 -4.35 10.26
N ASN A 29 15.22 -5.02 11.36
CA ASN A 29 15.51 -6.45 11.36
C ASN A 29 14.27 -7.28 11.00
N TRP A 30 13.08 -6.88 11.47
CA TRP A 30 11.85 -7.55 11.08
C TRP A 30 11.59 -7.42 9.56
N ILE A 31 11.70 -6.21 9.00
CA ILE A 31 11.52 -5.96 7.56
C ILE A 31 12.51 -6.77 6.71
N GLN A 32 13.78 -6.87 7.13
CA GLN A 32 14.79 -7.68 6.43
C GLN A 32 14.40 -9.16 6.30
N ASN A 33 13.70 -9.70 7.30
CA ASN A 33 13.23 -11.08 7.28
C ASN A 33 11.89 -11.25 6.56
N TYR A 34 11.08 -10.19 6.51
CA TYR A 34 9.74 -10.21 5.92
C TYR A 34 9.76 -10.01 4.40
N ILE A 35 10.59 -9.10 3.90
CA ILE A 35 10.70 -8.82 2.46
C ILE A 35 11.44 -9.97 1.75
N PRO A 36 11.07 -10.32 0.49
CA PRO A 36 11.79 -11.32 -0.30
C PRO A 36 13.31 -11.13 -0.28
N ARG A 37 14.05 -12.23 -0.04
CA ARG A 37 15.52 -12.20 0.16
C ARG A 37 16.28 -11.53 -0.99
N ASN A 38 15.78 -11.61 -2.22
CA ASN A 38 16.41 -10.98 -3.38
C ASN A 38 16.37 -9.43 -3.35
N LEU A 39 15.52 -8.84 -2.50
CA LEU A 39 15.44 -7.39 -2.31
C LEU A 39 16.28 -6.91 -1.11
N SER A 40 16.97 -7.81 -0.40
CA SER A 40 17.89 -7.47 0.71
C SER A 40 17.27 -6.55 1.79
N GLY A 41 15.97 -6.69 2.04
CA GLY A 41 15.26 -5.84 3.00
C GLY A 41 15.03 -4.39 2.56
N ASP A 42 15.22 -4.05 1.29
CA ASP A 42 14.95 -2.72 0.76
C ASP A 42 13.44 -2.48 0.59
N LEU A 43 12.86 -1.68 1.51
CA LEU A 43 11.43 -1.36 1.47
C LEU A 43 11.08 -0.53 0.23
N SER A 44 12.01 0.27 -0.29
CA SER A 44 11.79 1.10 -1.48
C SER A 44 11.66 0.28 -2.76
N ALA A 45 12.24 -0.92 -2.79
CA ALA A 45 12.17 -1.83 -3.92
C ALA A 45 10.80 -2.53 -4.07
N ILE A 46 10.02 -2.64 -2.98
CA ILE A 46 8.69 -3.27 -2.99
C ILE A 46 7.54 -2.25 -2.92
N ALA A 47 7.83 -0.98 -2.65
CA ALA A 47 6.83 0.07 -2.43
C ALA A 47 5.84 0.29 -3.59
N THR A 48 6.21 -0.12 -4.80
CA THR A 48 5.38 0.01 -6.01
C THR A 48 4.58 -1.25 -6.33
N TRP A 49 4.81 -2.36 -5.60
CA TRP A 49 4.14 -3.63 -5.82
C TRP A 49 2.61 -3.51 -5.88
N PRO A 50 1.94 -2.80 -4.96
CA PRO A 50 0.47 -2.67 -5.00
C PRO A 50 -0.06 -2.03 -6.29
N ASP A 51 0.70 -1.13 -6.93
CA ASP A 51 0.29 -0.51 -8.19
C ASP A 51 0.54 -1.48 -9.36
N ILE A 52 1.72 -2.10 -9.42
CA ILE A 52 2.13 -2.86 -10.60
C ILE A 52 1.39 -4.20 -10.73
N ILE A 53 0.91 -4.80 -9.64
CA ILE A 53 0.16 -6.07 -9.74
C ILE A 53 -1.19 -5.92 -10.46
N LEU A 54 -1.67 -4.69 -10.62
CA LEU A 54 -2.95 -4.37 -11.26
C LEU A 54 -2.87 -4.38 -12.80
N TYR A 55 -1.67 -4.45 -13.38
CA TYR A 55 -1.50 -4.31 -14.82
C TYR A 55 -1.06 -5.61 -15.49
N PRO A 56 -1.60 -5.95 -16.67
CA PRO A 56 -1.24 -7.17 -17.40
C PRO A 56 0.23 -7.18 -17.84
N MET A 57 0.86 -6.01 -17.98
CA MET A 57 2.26 -5.87 -18.39
C MET A 57 3.24 -6.37 -17.32
N THR A 58 2.84 -6.29 -16.05
CA THR A 58 3.65 -6.55 -14.86
C THR A 58 3.15 -7.76 -14.07
N ASN A 59 1.88 -8.14 -14.23
CA ASN A 59 1.27 -9.34 -13.66
C ASN A 59 0.36 -10.08 -14.66
N PRO A 60 0.91 -10.56 -15.80
CA PRO A 60 0.12 -11.09 -16.91
C PRO A 60 -0.75 -12.30 -16.57
N LEU A 61 -0.40 -13.05 -15.51
CA LEU A 61 -1.07 -14.29 -15.16
C LEU A 61 -2.22 -14.11 -14.16
N ASP A 62 -2.23 -13.00 -13.42
CA ASP A 62 -3.09 -12.89 -12.24
C ASP A 62 -3.68 -11.49 -12.01
N TYR A 63 -3.36 -10.48 -12.83
CA TYR A 63 -3.77 -9.08 -12.59
C TYR A 63 -5.29 -8.90 -12.39
N GLU A 64 -6.12 -9.74 -13.01
CA GLU A 64 -7.58 -9.72 -12.86
C GLU A 64 -8.01 -10.02 -11.42
N ASN A 65 -7.31 -10.95 -10.75
CA ASN A 65 -7.56 -11.30 -9.35
C ASN A 65 -7.08 -10.23 -8.36
N TRP A 66 -6.38 -9.19 -8.82
CA TRP A 66 -5.95 -8.07 -7.99
C TRP A 66 -6.79 -6.80 -8.18
N GLN A 67 -7.71 -6.76 -9.16
CA GLN A 67 -8.51 -5.56 -9.42
C GLN A 67 -9.37 -5.12 -8.23
N TRP A 68 -9.70 -6.03 -7.31
CA TRP A 68 -10.42 -5.69 -6.09
C TRP A 68 -9.66 -4.68 -5.20
N SER A 69 -8.33 -4.61 -5.29
CA SER A 69 -7.53 -3.70 -4.46
C SER A 69 -7.45 -2.29 -5.02
N LEU A 70 -7.94 -2.03 -6.24
CA LEU A 70 -7.84 -0.72 -6.90
C LEU A 70 -8.43 0.41 -6.06
N GLU A 71 -9.60 0.19 -5.47
CA GLU A 71 -10.29 1.16 -4.62
C GLU A 71 -9.50 1.50 -3.34
N LEU A 72 -8.56 0.64 -2.94
CA LEU A 72 -7.74 0.84 -1.74
C LEU A 72 -6.65 1.91 -1.92
N HIS A 73 -6.43 2.42 -3.13
CA HIS A 73 -5.37 3.40 -3.41
C HIS A 73 -5.81 4.85 -3.21
N TYR A 74 -7.11 5.11 -3.03
CA TYR A 74 -7.65 6.47 -2.96
C TYR A 74 -8.90 6.57 -2.09
N ILE A 75 -9.37 7.80 -1.91
CA ILE A 75 -10.69 8.17 -1.39
C ILE A 75 -11.26 9.19 -2.36
N ASN A 76 -12.50 8.97 -2.80
CA ASN A 76 -13.25 9.96 -3.57
C ASN A 76 -14.13 10.75 -2.60
N THR A 77 -13.93 12.06 -2.54
CA THR A 77 -14.79 12.99 -1.80
C THR A 77 -15.74 13.70 -2.79
N PRO A 78 -16.92 14.19 -2.36
CA PRO A 78 -17.77 15.00 -3.21
C PRO A 78 -17.03 16.21 -3.78
N ASP A 79 -17.30 16.51 -5.04
CA ASP A 79 -16.67 17.63 -5.73
C ASP A 79 -16.82 18.93 -4.93
N TRP A 80 -15.74 19.71 -4.86
CA TRP A 80 -15.68 21.02 -4.21
C TRP A 80 -15.97 21.04 -2.70
N SER A 81 -16.19 19.88 -2.06
CA SER A 81 -16.41 19.82 -0.61
C SER A 81 -15.14 20.16 0.18
N CYS A 82 -13.97 19.79 -0.35
CA CYS A 82 -12.67 19.87 0.35
C CYS A 82 -12.70 19.24 1.76
N GLU A 83 -13.64 18.33 2.00
CA GLU A 83 -13.89 17.70 3.29
C GLU A 83 -13.99 16.20 3.13
N TYR A 84 -13.25 15.49 3.97
CA TYR A 84 -13.31 14.04 4.09
C TYR A 84 -14.18 13.63 5.27
N ILE A 85 -15.17 12.78 5.01
CA ILE A 85 -16.06 12.19 6.01
C ILE A 85 -16.03 10.67 5.83
N SER A 86 -15.34 9.97 6.73
CA SER A 86 -15.08 8.52 6.63
C SER A 86 -16.35 7.68 6.34
N SER A 87 -17.46 7.95 7.03
CA SER A 87 -18.71 7.21 6.84
C SER A 87 -19.37 7.42 5.46
N ARG A 88 -19.08 8.53 4.78
CA ARG A 88 -19.59 8.85 3.44
C ARG A 88 -18.62 8.40 2.35
N ASP A 89 -17.32 8.64 2.56
CA ASP A 89 -16.30 8.55 1.51
C ASP A 89 -15.51 7.23 1.52
N CYS A 90 -15.56 6.47 2.62
CA CYS A 90 -14.90 5.17 2.75
C CYS A 90 -15.93 4.05 2.99
N VAL A 91 -16.85 3.89 2.05
CA VAL A 91 -17.93 2.92 2.17
C VAL A 91 -17.37 1.49 2.29
N ASN A 92 -17.85 0.73 3.27
CA ASN A 92 -17.43 -0.66 3.54
C ASN A 92 -15.92 -0.87 3.74
N ASN A 93 -15.18 0.16 4.19
CA ASN A 93 -13.71 0.13 4.31
C ASN A 93 -12.97 -0.11 2.97
N ARG A 94 -13.64 0.10 1.84
CA ARG A 94 -13.04 -0.06 0.49
C ARG A 94 -12.45 1.27 0.02
N CYS A 95 -11.43 1.73 0.75
CA CYS A 95 -10.68 2.94 0.46
C CYS A 95 -9.28 2.86 1.10
N VAL A 96 -8.41 3.85 0.88
CA VAL A 96 -7.07 3.86 1.49
C VAL A 96 -7.08 3.93 3.02
N GLU A 97 -8.02 4.63 3.65
CA GLU A 97 -8.16 4.62 5.13
C GLU A 97 -8.51 3.23 5.65
N GLY A 98 -9.46 2.55 5.01
CA GLY A 98 -9.86 1.19 5.36
C GLY A 98 -8.73 0.17 5.17
N ALA A 99 -7.96 0.31 4.09
CA ALA A 99 -6.78 -0.51 3.84
C ALA A 99 -5.71 -0.33 4.93
N LEU A 100 -5.41 0.92 5.31
CA LEU A 100 -4.46 1.22 6.38
C LEU A 100 -4.88 0.57 7.70
N LYS A 101 -6.16 0.69 8.08
CA LYS A 101 -6.71 0.04 9.28
C LYS A 101 -6.58 -1.49 9.22
N ASN A 102 -6.99 -2.09 8.10
CA ASN A 102 -6.95 -3.54 7.92
C ASN A 102 -5.52 -4.10 8.01
N TYR A 103 -4.60 -3.61 7.18
CA TYR A 103 -3.25 -4.16 7.12
C TYR A 103 -2.43 -3.83 8.38
N SER A 104 -2.70 -2.70 9.04
CA SER A 104 -2.10 -2.42 10.36
C SER A 104 -2.56 -3.41 11.43
N GLN A 105 -3.85 -3.78 11.43
CA GLN A 105 -4.38 -4.78 12.36
C GLN A 105 -3.83 -6.18 12.06
N ARG A 106 -3.69 -6.54 10.78
CA ARG A 106 -3.14 -7.84 10.36
C ARG A 106 -1.70 -8.03 10.84
N LEU A 107 -0.86 -7.01 10.75
CA LEU A 107 0.54 -7.06 11.21
C LEU A 107 0.70 -7.49 12.68
N ILE A 108 -0.26 -7.17 13.54
CA ILE A 108 -0.22 -7.47 14.98
C ILE A 108 -1.13 -8.65 15.40
N ASP A 109 -1.95 -9.16 14.49
CA ASP A 109 -2.89 -10.24 14.79
C ASP A 109 -2.22 -11.61 14.62
N ASN A 110 -2.13 -12.35 15.73
CA ASN A 110 -1.45 -13.63 15.78
C ASN A 110 -2.20 -14.77 15.06
N ASN A 111 -3.44 -14.55 14.62
CA ASN A 111 -4.23 -15.54 13.90
C ASN A 111 -3.88 -15.62 12.40
N TYR A 112 -3.21 -14.60 11.85
CA TYR A 112 -2.71 -14.63 10.47
C TYR A 112 -1.34 -15.31 10.39
N ASP A 113 -1.07 -15.99 9.28
CA ASP A 113 0.27 -16.51 8.97
C ASP A 113 1.21 -15.39 8.50
N TYR A 114 2.48 -15.73 8.28
CA TYR A 114 3.50 -14.75 7.88
C TYR A 114 3.24 -14.10 6.51
N VAL A 115 2.46 -14.72 5.62
CA VAL A 115 2.11 -14.16 4.30
C VAL A 115 0.94 -13.18 4.44
N GLN A 116 0.05 -13.46 5.40
CA GLN A 116 -1.16 -12.68 5.62
C GLN A 116 -1.00 -11.59 6.69
N ARG A 117 0.08 -11.54 7.46
CA ARG A 117 0.41 -10.38 8.30
C ARG A 117 1.11 -9.33 7.47
#